data_AF-A0A923G7G4-F1
#
_entry.id   AF-A0A923G7G4-F1
#
_cell.length_a   1.000
_cell.length_b   1.000
_cell.length_c   1.000
_cell.angle_alpha   90.00
_cell.angle_beta   90.00
_cell.angle_gamma   90.00
#
_symmetry.space_group_name_H-M   'P 1'
#
loop_
_entity.id
_entity.type
_entity.pdbx_description
1 polymer ?
#
loop_
_entity_poly.entity_id
_entity_poly.type
_entity_poly.pdbx_seq_one_letter_code
_entity_poly.pdbx_strand_id
1 'polypeptide(L)'
;MFKPTAKYLALVGVCTLANALLYLNNQWVFYKEGEEFYYLGLIILGLVLVALPAGLLWGIGVLRREPVHTLHSRNRRLITLLACSALALQASQAVMDNVYLDRYGLSETTLWSSGSENFNLISMRGKALCTISTKTGVHFEDVNGDGFVDMFLERSPPMHYLPERDTFDNCPSLGG
;
A
#
# COMPACT_ATOMS: atom_id res chain seq x y z
N MET A 1 -19.11 -2.01 -30.90
CA MET A 1 -18.09 -1.13 -30.28
C MET A 1 -18.05 -1.23 -28.76
N PHE A 2 -19.13 -1.59 -28.07
CA PHE A 2 -19.22 -1.47 -26.62
C PHE A 2 -18.40 -2.53 -25.87
N LYS A 3 -18.37 -3.79 -26.33
CA LYS A 3 -17.58 -4.86 -25.69
C LYS A 3 -16.07 -4.57 -25.59
N PRO A 4 -15.35 -4.17 -26.66
CA PRO A 4 -13.92 -3.87 -26.56
C PRO A 4 -13.62 -2.60 -25.77
N THR A 5 -14.55 -1.64 -25.71
CA THR A 5 -14.42 -0.44 -24.87
C THR A 5 -14.65 -0.77 -23.40
N ALA A 6 -15.63 -1.62 -23.07
CA ALA A 6 -15.88 -2.12 -21.73
C ALA A 6 -14.65 -2.84 -21.14
N LYS A 7 -14.02 -3.74 -21.93
CA LYS A 7 -12.79 -4.44 -21.51
C LYS A 7 -11.63 -3.48 -21.24
N TYR A 8 -11.48 -2.46 -22.07
CA TYR A 8 -10.41 -1.48 -21.91
C TYR A 8 -10.65 -0.58 -20.70
N LEU A 9 -11.88 -0.11 -20.51
CA LEU A 9 -12.28 0.67 -19.34
C LEU A 9 -12.08 -0.11 -18.04
N ALA A 10 -12.48 -1.39 -18.02
CA ALA A 10 -12.24 -2.27 -16.89
C ALA A 10 -10.75 -2.42 -16.59
N LEU A 11 -9.93 -2.66 -17.62
CA LEU A 11 -8.48 -2.82 -17.44
C LEU A 11 -7.83 -1.56 -16.89
N VAL A 12 -8.08 -0.39 -17.50
CA VAL A 12 -7.53 0.89 -17.05
C VAL A 12 -7.97 1.17 -15.62
N GLY A 13 -9.25 0.97 -15.32
CA GLY A 13 -9.79 1.25 -14.01
C GLY A 13 -9.29 0.30 -12.90
N VAL A 14 -9.09 -0.99 -13.22
CA VAL A 14 -8.42 -1.94 -12.30
C VAL A 14 -6.99 -1.51 -12.05
N CYS A 15 -6.24 -1.10 -13.08
CA CYS A 15 -4.88 -0.59 -12.91
C CYS A 15 -4.85 0.68 -12.04
N THR A 16 -5.79 1.63 -12.22
CA THR A 16 -5.85 2.83 -11.39
C THR A 16 -6.21 2.51 -9.94
N LEU A 17 -7.11 1.56 -9.70
CA LEU A 17 -7.47 1.14 -8.34
C LEU A 17 -6.30 0.43 -7.66
N ALA A 18 -5.62 -0.47 -8.36
CA ALA A 18 -4.42 -1.14 -7.85
C ALA A 18 -3.31 -0.14 -7.51
N ASN A 19 -3.12 0.89 -8.33
CA ASN A 19 -2.17 1.97 -8.09
C ASN A 19 -2.53 2.77 -6.81
N ALA A 20 -3.80 3.15 -6.65
CA ALA A 20 -4.25 3.85 -5.44
C ALA A 20 -4.07 3.00 -4.17
N LEU A 21 -4.38 1.70 -4.24
CA LEU A 21 -4.19 0.79 -3.11
C LEU A 21 -2.72 0.55 -2.78
N LEU A 22 -1.86 0.39 -3.79
CA LEU A 22 -0.42 0.26 -3.60
C LEU A 22 0.19 1.56 -3.03
N TYR A 23 -0.21 2.72 -3.54
CA TYR A 23 0.22 4.01 -3.01
C TYR A 23 -0.06 4.14 -1.52
N LEU A 24 -1.26 3.73 -1.10
CA LEU A 24 -1.63 3.76 0.32
C LEU A 24 -0.88 2.72 1.14
N ASN A 25 -0.75 1.50 0.62
CA ASN A 25 0.05 0.47 1.27
C ASN A 25 1.52 0.87 1.44
N ASN A 26 2.03 1.74 0.57
CA ASN A 26 3.39 2.28 0.65
C ASN A 26 3.52 3.50 1.58
N GLN A 27 2.41 4.07 2.08
CA GLN A 27 2.51 5.20 3.01
C GLN A 27 3.09 4.73 4.35
N TRP A 28 2.66 3.56 4.82
CA TRP A 28 2.97 3.07 6.16
C TRP A 28 3.29 1.59 6.15
N VAL A 29 4.39 1.24 6.82
CA VAL A 29 4.86 -0.14 7.03
C VAL A 29 3.95 -0.88 8.02
N PHE A 30 3.50 -0.17 9.06
CA PHE A 30 2.60 -0.69 10.09
C PHE A 30 1.22 -0.09 9.96
N TYR A 31 0.24 -0.77 10.55
CA TYR A 31 -1.15 -0.34 10.47
C TYR A 31 -1.37 1.03 11.14
N LYS A 32 -2.02 1.95 10.40
CA LYS A 32 -2.42 3.27 10.89
C LYS A 32 -3.93 3.35 11.04
N GLU A 33 -4.38 3.48 12.29
CA GLU A 33 -5.80 3.61 12.64
C GLU A 33 -6.40 4.89 12.05
N GLY A 34 -7.60 4.76 11.46
CA GLY A 34 -8.34 5.86 10.84
C GLY A 34 -8.20 5.94 9.32
N GLU A 35 -7.28 5.18 8.71
CA GLU A 35 -7.19 5.09 7.24
C GLU A 35 -8.14 4.03 6.64
N GLU A 36 -8.77 3.17 7.44
CA GLU A 36 -9.60 2.05 6.94
C GLU A 36 -10.78 2.57 6.10
N PHE A 37 -11.39 3.68 6.53
CA PHE A 37 -12.45 4.36 5.78
C PHE A 37 -11.95 4.96 4.47
N TYR A 38 -10.68 5.37 4.41
CA TYR A 38 -10.06 5.88 3.20
C TYR A 38 -9.84 4.75 2.18
N TYR A 39 -9.32 3.59 2.63
CA TYR A 39 -9.22 2.38 1.81
C TYR A 39 -10.59 1.92 1.31
N LEU A 40 -11.58 1.84 2.21
CA LEU A 40 -12.95 1.46 1.85
C LEU A 40 -13.57 2.44 0.84
N GLY A 41 -13.38 3.74 1.05
CA GLY A 41 -13.86 4.78 0.14
C GLY A 41 -13.29 4.64 -1.27
N LEU A 42 -11.99 4.34 -1.40
CA LEU A 42 -11.35 4.10 -2.70
C LEU A 42 -11.83 2.82 -3.37
N ILE A 43 -12.06 1.75 -2.62
CA ILE A 43 -12.63 0.51 -3.15
C ILE A 43 -14.03 0.78 -3.70
N ILE A 44 -14.88 1.50 -2.95
CA ILE A 44 -16.22 1.89 -3.39
C ILE A 44 -16.14 2.79 -4.64
N LEU A 45 -15.26 3.79 -4.63
CA LEU A 45 -15.07 4.70 -5.76
C LEU A 45 -14.62 3.93 -7.01
N GLY A 46 -13.68 3.00 -6.88
CA GLY A 46 -13.25 2.13 -7.96
C GLY A 46 -14.39 1.27 -8.50
N LEU A 47 -15.21 0.70 -7.61
CA LEU A 47 -16.37 -0.10 -8.00
C LEU A 47 -17.41 0.73 -8.77
N VAL A 48 -17.68 1.95 -8.32
CA VAL A 48 -18.65 2.87 -8.95
C VAL A 48 -18.13 3.45 -10.27
N LEU A 49 -16.87 3.86 -10.34
CA LEU A 49 -16.31 4.52 -11.54
C LEU A 49 -15.84 3.55 -12.61
N VAL A 50 -15.46 2.32 -12.24
CA VAL A 50 -14.86 1.35 -13.16
C VAL A 50 -15.78 0.18 -13.41
N ALA A 51 -16.17 -0.54 -12.36
CA ALA A 51 -16.85 -1.82 -12.50
C ALA A 51 -18.28 -1.64 -13.02
N LEU A 52 -19.04 -0.64 -12.51
CA LEU A 52 -20.40 -0.36 -12.96
C LEU A 52 -20.46 0.08 -14.44
N PRO A 53 -19.69 1.08 -14.92
CA PRO A 53 -19.75 1.50 -16.31
C PRO A 53 -19.22 0.42 -17.27
N ALA A 54 -18.18 -0.31 -16.90
CA ALA A 54 -17.69 -1.43 -17.70
C ALA A 54 -18.73 -2.54 -17.82
N GLY A 55 -19.40 -2.87 -16.71
CA GLY A 55 -20.50 -3.84 -16.68
C GLY A 55 -21.68 -3.42 -17.57
N LEU A 56 -22.10 -2.16 -17.48
CA LEU A 56 -23.17 -1.59 -18.33
C LEU A 56 -22.81 -1.65 -19.82
N LEU A 57 -21.62 -1.18 -20.20
CA LEU A 57 -21.14 -1.22 -21.59
C LEU A 57 -21.04 -2.66 -22.11
N TRP A 58 -20.61 -3.59 -21.26
CA TRP A 58 -20.56 -5.01 -21.61
C TRP A 58 -21.96 -5.59 -21.83
N GLY A 59 -22.91 -5.34 -20.91
CA GLY A 59 -24.30 -5.77 -21.01
C GLY A 59 -24.99 -5.25 -22.27
N ILE A 60 -24.82 -3.95 -22.59
CA ILE A 60 -25.31 -3.35 -23.83
C ILE A 60 -24.73 -4.08 -25.06
N GLY A 61 -23.43 -4.39 -25.02
CA GLY A 61 -22.76 -5.13 -26.09
C GLY A 61 -23.31 -6.55 -26.28
N VAL A 62 -23.66 -7.25 -25.19
CA VAL A 62 -24.28 -8.58 -25.22
C VAL A 62 -25.69 -8.51 -25.81
N LEU A 63 -26.52 -7.57 -25.34
CA LEU A 63 -27.87 -7.32 -25.85
C LEU A 63 -27.87 -7.04 -27.36
N ARG A 64 -26.89 -6.27 -27.85
CA ARG A 64 -26.76 -5.91 -29.27
C ARG A 64 -26.09 -6.99 -30.14
N ARG A 65 -25.75 -8.16 -29.60
CA ARG A 65 -25.07 -9.27 -30.30
C ARG A 65 -23.85 -8.84 -31.11
N GLU A 66 -23.06 -7.90 -30.58
CA GLU A 66 -21.93 -7.35 -31.35
C GLU A 66 -20.84 -8.41 -31.62
N PRO A 67 -20.31 -8.47 -32.86
CA PRO A 67 -19.18 -9.33 -33.21
C PRO A 67 -17.89 -8.86 -32.54
N VAL A 68 -17.00 -9.81 -32.24
CA VAL A 68 -15.72 -9.53 -31.59
C VAL A 68 -14.74 -9.02 -32.64
N HIS A 69 -14.61 -7.70 -32.77
CA HIS A 69 -13.59 -7.10 -33.64
C HIS A 69 -12.23 -6.97 -32.92
N THR A 70 -11.18 -7.48 -33.56
CA THR A 70 -9.79 -7.43 -33.12
C THR A 70 -9.01 -6.34 -33.86
N LEU A 71 -9.38 -5.07 -33.73
CA LEU A 71 -8.63 -3.99 -34.43
C LEU A 71 -8.54 -2.70 -33.62
N HIS A 72 -7.61 -2.69 -32.65
CA HIS A 72 -6.94 -1.48 -32.12
C HIS A 72 -5.83 -1.89 -31.12
N SER A 73 -4.83 -2.66 -31.58
CA SER A 73 -3.93 -3.39 -30.68
C SER A 73 -2.70 -2.61 -30.21
N ARG A 74 -2.11 -1.74 -31.03
CA ARG A 74 -0.79 -1.14 -30.71
C ARG A 74 -0.83 -0.12 -29.58
N ASN A 75 -1.72 0.88 -29.67
CA ASN A 75 -1.84 1.92 -28.63
C ASN A 75 -2.37 1.36 -27.31
N ARG A 76 -3.30 0.41 -27.36
CA ARG A 76 -3.81 -0.26 -26.15
C ARG A 76 -2.73 -1.08 -25.45
N ARG A 77 -1.93 -1.84 -26.21
CA ARG A 77 -0.78 -2.58 -25.65
C ARG A 77 0.22 -1.65 -24.98
N LEU A 78 0.53 -0.52 -25.61
CA LEU A 78 1.46 0.46 -25.03
C LEU A 78 0.94 1.05 -23.73
N ILE A 79 -0.34 1.42 -23.66
CA ILE A 79 -0.96 1.95 -22.44
C ILE A 79 -1.01 0.89 -21.34
N THR A 80 -1.35 -0.35 -21.68
CA THR A 80 -1.32 -1.47 -20.71
C THR A 80 0.10 -1.71 -20.20
N LEU A 81 1.12 -1.71 -21.06
CA LEU A 81 2.51 -1.88 -20.66
C LEU A 81 2.95 -0.76 -19.72
N LEU A 82 2.66 0.51 -20.04
CA LEU A 82 2.97 1.63 -19.16
C LEU A 82 2.28 1.52 -17.79
N ALA A 83 1.00 1.11 -17.77
CA ALA A 83 0.27 0.88 -16.53
C ALA A 83 0.90 -0.26 -15.69
N CYS A 84 1.28 -1.36 -16.33
CA CYS A 84 1.97 -2.47 -15.66
C CYS A 84 3.35 -2.06 -15.11
N SER A 85 4.13 -1.30 -15.88
CA SER A 85 5.43 -0.80 -15.43
C SER A 85 5.30 0.16 -14.24
N ALA A 86 4.30 1.05 -14.26
CA ALA A 86 4.02 1.95 -13.14
C ALA A 86 3.62 1.18 -11.88
N LEU A 87 2.78 0.14 -12.02
CA LEU A 87 2.40 -0.73 -10.91
C LEU A 87 3.61 -1.49 -10.34
N ALA A 88 4.49 -2.01 -11.21
CA ALA A 88 5.71 -2.71 -10.77
C ALA A 88 6.65 -1.79 -9.99
N LEU A 89 6.83 -0.54 -10.45
CA LEU A 89 7.63 0.45 -9.74
C LEU A 89 7.06 0.76 -8.35
N GLN A 90 5.74 0.91 -8.21
CA GLN A 90 5.14 1.16 -6.90
C GLN A 90 5.18 -0.07 -5.99
N ALA A 91 4.92 -1.25 -6.53
CA ALA A 91 5.01 -2.49 -5.79
C ALA A 91 6.44 -2.76 -5.28
N SER A 92 7.47 -2.24 -5.95
CA SER A 92 8.86 -2.40 -5.50
C SER A 92 9.09 -1.83 -4.09
N GLN A 93 8.42 -0.73 -3.74
CA GLN A 93 8.56 -0.11 -2.42
C GLN A 93 7.90 -0.98 -1.32
N ALA A 94 6.66 -1.42 -1.51
CA ALA A 94 6.01 -2.39 -0.62
C ALA A 94 6.86 -3.66 -0.42
N VAL A 95 7.50 -4.15 -1.49
CA VAL A 95 8.38 -5.32 -1.41
C VAL A 95 9.61 -5.00 -0.55
N MET A 96 10.24 -3.83 -0.73
CA MET A 96 11.38 -3.42 0.09
C MET A 96 11.01 -3.29 1.56
N ASP A 97 9.85 -2.72 1.89
CA ASP A 97 9.37 -2.61 3.27
C ASP A 97 9.25 -3.99 3.92
N ASN A 98 8.68 -4.97 3.20
CA ASN A 98 8.60 -6.36 3.68
C ASN A 98 9.99 -7.01 3.83
N VAL A 99 10.93 -6.72 2.93
CA VAL A 99 12.32 -7.19 3.04
C VAL A 99 13.00 -6.61 4.28
N TYR A 100 12.74 -5.35 4.63
CA TYR A 100 13.29 -4.73 5.83
C TYR A 100 12.66 -5.29 7.11
N LEU A 101 11.35 -5.50 7.11
CA LEU A 101 10.67 -6.19 8.21
C LEU A 101 11.30 -7.56 8.48
N ASP A 102 11.50 -8.37 7.44
CA ASP A 102 12.13 -9.69 7.57
C ASP A 102 13.61 -9.61 7.99
N ARG A 103 14.39 -8.74 7.34
CA ARG A 103 15.83 -8.54 7.64
C ARG A 103 16.07 -8.20 9.10
N TYR A 104 15.27 -7.30 9.66
CA TYR A 104 15.40 -6.88 11.06
C TYR A 104 14.58 -7.77 12.01
N GLY A 105 13.77 -8.69 11.49
CA GLY A 105 12.87 -9.53 12.28
C GLY A 105 11.82 -8.70 13.03
N LEU A 106 11.37 -7.60 12.42
CA LEU A 106 10.38 -6.71 13.00
C LEU A 106 8.98 -7.30 12.86
N SER A 107 8.21 -7.23 13.94
CA SER A 107 6.82 -7.68 13.98
C SER A 107 5.97 -6.73 14.80
N GLU A 108 4.73 -6.53 14.36
CA GLU A 108 3.74 -5.70 15.03
C GLU A 108 2.76 -6.57 15.82
N THR A 109 2.42 -6.16 17.04
CA THR A 109 1.31 -6.74 17.80
C THR A 109 0.47 -5.63 18.41
N THR A 110 -0.82 -5.59 18.10
CA THR A 110 -1.73 -4.60 18.66
C THR A 110 -1.94 -4.85 20.16
N LEU A 111 -1.66 -3.82 20.96
CA LEU A 111 -1.96 -3.74 22.38
C LEU A 111 -3.15 -2.81 22.58
N TRP A 112 -4.25 -3.37 23.10
CA TRP A 112 -5.40 -2.58 23.52
C TRP A 112 -5.11 -1.91 24.86
N SER A 113 -5.26 -0.58 24.94
CA SER A 113 -5.22 0.16 26.20
C SER A 113 -6.64 0.58 26.58
N SER A 114 -7.04 0.29 27.82
CA SER A 114 -8.43 0.34 28.28
C SER A 114 -9.00 1.74 28.52
N GLY A 115 -8.56 2.79 27.80
CA GLY A 115 -8.86 4.18 28.18
C GLY A 115 -9.08 5.20 27.08
N SER A 116 -8.27 5.28 26.03
CA SER A 116 -8.51 6.29 24.97
C SER A 116 -7.79 6.08 23.63
N GLU A 117 -6.84 5.16 23.56
CA GLU A 117 -5.98 5.00 22.38
C GLU A 117 -5.46 3.56 22.30
N ASN A 118 -5.34 3.04 21.07
CA ASN A 118 -4.71 1.76 20.82
C ASN A 118 -3.21 1.96 20.56
N PHE A 119 -2.42 0.97 20.92
CA PHE A 119 -0.97 1.01 20.71
C PHE A 119 -0.52 -0.24 19.95
N ASN A 120 0.59 -0.13 19.24
CA ASN A 120 1.27 -1.24 18.61
C ASN A 120 2.59 -1.50 19.35
N LEU A 121 2.78 -2.75 19.78
CA LEU A 121 4.07 -3.25 20.23
C LEU A 121 4.87 -3.66 19.01
N ILE A 122 5.94 -2.92 18.73
CA ILE A 122 6.94 -3.35 17.77
C ILE A 122 7.92 -4.24 18.52
N SER A 123 8.08 -5.46 18.02
CA SER A 123 9.07 -6.42 18.50
C SER A 123 10.11 -6.67 17.44
N MET A 124 11.34 -6.89 17.86
CA MET A 124 12.47 -7.25 17.00
C MET A 124 12.98 -8.61 17.43
N ARG A 125 12.89 -9.60 16.52
CA ARG A 125 13.19 -11.02 16.76
C ARG A 125 12.51 -11.57 18.02
N GLY A 126 11.25 -11.19 18.23
CA GLY A 126 10.43 -11.62 19.37
C GLY A 126 10.70 -10.91 20.70
N LYS A 127 11.60 -9.91 20.73
CA LYS A 127 11.81 -9.05 21.91
C LYS A 127 11.09 -7.73 21.71
N ALA A 128 10.34 -7.29 22.71
CA ALA A 128 9.72 -5.96 22.73
C ALA A 128 10.78 -4.87 22.50
N LEU A 129 10.57 -4.04 21.48
CA LEU A 129 11.47 -2.95 21.12
C LEU A 129 10.85 -1.61 21.55
N CYS A 130 9.66 -1.28 21.03
CA CYS A 130 8.98 -0.02 21.33
C CYS A 130 7.47 -0.16 21.30
N THR A 131 6.79 0.80 21.92
CA THR A 131 5.32 0.89 21.88
C THR A 131 4.92 2.21 21.27
N ILE A 132 4.21 2.16 20.15
CA ILE A 132 3.80 3.33 19.37
C ILE A 132 2.28 3.42 19.34
N SER A 133 1.72 4.63 19.22
CA SER A 133 0.29 4.79 19.01
C SER A 133 -0.10 4.26 17.62
N THR A 134 -1.25 3.58 17.51
CA THR A 134 -1.82 3.14 16.22
C THR A 134 -2.11 4.30 15.27
N LYS A 135 -2.14 5.54 15.75
CA LYS A 135 -2.35 6.75 14.91
C LYS A 135 -1.04 7.29 14.33
N THR A 136 0.10 6.73 14.73
CA THR A 136 1.42 7.18 14.26
C THR A 136 1.83 6.36 13.05
N GLY A 137 2.02 7.04 11.92
CA GLY A 137 2.53 6.40 10.72
C GLY A 137 4.02 6.06 10.84
N VAL A 138 4.41 4.88 10.38
CA VAL A 138 5.79 4.38 10.39
C VAL A 138 6.26 4.05 8.98
N HIS A 139 7.45 4.50 8.60
CA HIS A 139 8.09 4.11 7.34
C HIS A 139 9.60 3.88 7.51
N PHE A 140 10.22 3.34 6.46
CA PHE A 140 11.65 3.03 6.42
C PHE A 140 12.37 3.96 5.45
N GLU A 141 13.47 4.55 5.87
CA GLU A 141 14.33 5.37 5.02
C GLU A 141 15.78 5.39 5.55
N ASP A 142 16.77 5.33 4.68
CA ASP A 142 18.17 5.59 5.04
C ASP A 142 18.40 7.10 5.02
N VAL A 143 18.24 7.73 6.19
CA VAL A 143 18.32 9.20 6.31
C VAL A 143 19.73 9.70 6.60
N ASN A 144 20.60 8.85 7.13
CA ASN A 144 21.96 9.22 7.55
C ASN A 144 23.04 8.76 6.54
N GLY A 145 22.68 7.96 5.53
CA GLY A 145 23.55 7.47 4.48
C GLY A 145 24.54 6.41 4.94
N ASP A 146 24.27 5.71 6.05
CA ASP A 146 25.16 4.68 6.59
C ASP A 146 24.95 3.31 5.93
N GLY A 147 24.00 3.21 5.00
CA GLY A 147 23.65 1.99 4.28
C GLY A 147 22.77 1.02 5.09
N PHE A 148 22.38 1.42 6.30
CA PHE A 148 21.31 0.80 7.07
C PHE A 148 20.05 1.63 6.94
N VAL A 149 18.92 0.98 7.19
CA VAL A 149 17.61 1.60 7.01
C VAL A 149 17.07 1.95 8.37
N ASP A 150 16.75 3.22 8.55
CA ASP A 150 16.21 3.76 9.79
C ASP A 150 14.68 3.68 9.78
N MET A 151 14.10 3.70 10.98
CA MET A 151 12.65 3.73 11.16
C MET A 151 12.19 5.14 11.48
N PHE A 152 11.30 5.68 10.66
CA PHE A 152 10.77 7.03 10.82
C PHE A 152 9.33 7.01 11.32
N LEU A 153 9.04 7.88 12.28
CA LEU A 153 7.68 8.12 12.78
C LEU A 153 7.24 9.50 12.30
N GLU A 154 6.02 9.62 11.76
CA GLU A 154 5.47 10.85 11.15
C GLU A 154 5.65 12.15 11.98
N ARG A 155 5.85 12.05 13.30
CA ARG A 155 5.96 13.18 14.24
C ARG A 155 7.09 13.05 15.26
N SER A 156 8.06 12.17 15.03
CA SER A 156 9.18 11.97 15.94
C SER A 156 10.52 11.98 15.21
N PRO A 157 11.65 12.18 15.92
CA PRO A 157 12.96 11.98 15.33
C PRO A 157 13.10 10.56 14.74
N PRO A 158 13.92 10.38 13.70
CA PRO A 158 14.21 9.06 13.16
C PRO A 158 14.84 8.18 14.24
N MET A 159 14.41 6.92 14.28
CA MET A 159 15.01 5.87 15.09
C MET A 159 16.09 5.21 14.25
N HIS A 160 17.35 5.53 14.57
CA HIS A 160 18.48 5.02 13.82
C HIS A 160 18.77 3.56 14.14
N TYR A 161 19.06 2.76 13.12
CA TYR A 161 19.52 1.39 13.34
C TYR A 161 20.99 1.40 13.77
N LEU A 162 21.29 0.85 14.96
CA LEU A 162 22.65 0.73 15.48
C LEU A 162 23.17 -0.69 15.25
N PRO A 163 24.01 -0.94 14.23
CA PRO A 163 24.47 -2.29 13.89
C PRO A 163 25.33 -2.92 14.99
N GLU A 164 26.04 -2.11 15.79
CA GLU A 164 26.86 -2.60 16.92
C GLU A 164 26.02 -3.26 18.03
N ARG A 165 24.80 -2.77 18.22
CA ARG A 165 23.87 -3.25 19.25
C ARG A 165 22.73 -4.07 18.68
N ASP A 166 22.63 -4.13 17.35
CA ASP A 166 21.56 -4.75 16.59
C ASP A 166 20.19 -4.29 17.12
N THR A 167 19.98 -2.98 17.23
CA THR A 167 18.76 -2.37 17.76
C THR A 167 18.52 -0.98 17.18
N PHE A 168 17.29 -0.51 17.22
CA PHE A 168 16.96 0.88 16.94
C PHE A 168 17.15 1.75 18.19
N ASP A 169 17.73 2.93 18.03
CA ASP A 169 17.84 3.94 19.10
C ASP A 169 16.58 4.83 19.16
N ASN A 170 16.41 5.59 20.25
CA ASN A 170 15.29 6.53 20.45
C ASN A 170 13.89 5.90 20.40
N CYS A 171 13.79 4.62 20.78
CA CYS A 171 12.53 3.89 20.83
C CYS A 171 11.60 4.42 21.95
N PRO A 172 10.39 4.90 21.63
CA PRO A 172 9.44 5.34 22.65
C PRO A 172 8.88 4.14 23.42
N SER A 173 8.90 4.21 24.75
CA SER A 173 8.24 3.27 25.65
C SER A 173 7.00 3.91 26.28
N LEU A 174 5.95 3.12 26.51
CA LEU A 174 4.83 3.55 27.38
C LEU A 174 5.37 3.82 28.79
N GLY A 175 5.48 5.10 29.17
CA GLY A 175 5.87 5.53 30.51
C GLY A 175 7.28 6.11 30.66
N GLY A 176 7.85 6.69 29.60
CA GLY A 176 8.97 7.64 29.73
C GLY A 176 8.50 8.97 30.30
#